data_AF-A0A183CDE2-F1
#
_entry.id   AF-A0A183CDE2-F1
#
_cell.length_a   1.000
_cell.length_b   1.000
_cell.length_c   1.000
_cell.angle_alpha   90.00
_cell.angle_beta   90.00
_cell.angle_gamma   90.00
#
_symmetry.space_group_name_H-M   'P 1'
#
loop_
_entity.id
_entity.type
_entity.pdbx_description
1 polymer ?
#
loop_
_entity_poly.entity_id
_entity_poly.type
_entity_poly.pdbx_seq_one_letter_code
_entity_poly.pdbx_strand_id
1 'polypeptide(L)'
;MYPHNMELTDEYVEGVLILANRFLVDSVEKCCVEFLLTESDKSAICKFRLADLCGIVDMKKTILDGMTKEDFLIAGENYFSNLSETDKLGIDERNELKARHKVGTE
;
A
#
# COMPACT_ATOMS: atom_id res chain seq x y z
N MET A 1 31.12 2.49 7.85
CA MET A 1 30.60 2.64 6.46
C MET A 1 29.23 1.98 6.46
N TYR A 2 28.17 2.73 6.20
CA TYR A 2 26.84 2.14 6.07
C TYR A 2 26.85 1.22 4.83
N PRO A 3 26.26 0.01 4.90
CA PRO A 3 26.24 -0.88 3.76
C PRO A 3 25.51 -0.19 2.59
N HIS A 4 26.16 -0.14 1.43
CA HIS A 4 25.66 0.55 0.23
C HIS A 4 24.60 -0.24 -0.54
N ASN A 5 24.12 -1.34 0.03
CA ASN A 5 23.31 -2.35 -0.62
C ASN A 5 22.32 -2.99 0.36
N MET A 6 21.71 -2.17 1.22
CA MET A 6 20.56 -2.63 2.00
C MET A 6 19.39 -2.83 1.03
N GLU A 7 18.99 -4.08 0.85
CA GLU A 7 17.84 -4.44 0.03
C GLU A 7 16.56 -3.89 0.67
N LEU A 8 15.63 -3.43 -0.17
CA LEU A 8 14.29 -3.06 0.30
C LEU A 8 13.60 -4.31 0.84
N THR A 9 12.97 -4.18 1.99
CA THR A 9 12.17 -5.23 2.61
C THR A 9 10.84 -4.64 3.07
N ASP A 10 9.87 -5.51 3.35
CA ASP A 10 8.60 -5.09 3.93
C ASP A 10 8.71 -4.37 5.27
N GLU A 11 9.79 -4.61 6.02
CA GLU A 11 10.03 -3.93 7.30
C GLU A 11 10.33 -2.44 7.09
N TYR A 12 11.05 -2.08 6.03
CA TYR A 12 11.59 -0.72 5.86
C TYR A 12 10.93 0.08 4.73
N VAL A 13 10.33 -0.57 3.73
CA VAL A 13 9.85 0.10 2.51
C VAL A 13 8.85 1.22 2.79
N GLU A 14 8.00 1.08 3.81
CA GLU A 14 7.05 2.13 4.20
C GLU A 14 7.77 3.41 4.66
N GLY A 15 8.75 3.28 5.56
CA GLY A 15 9.53 4.42 6.04
C GLY A 15 10.35 5.04 4.92
N VAL A 16 10.96 4.22 4.06
CA VAL A 16 11.74 4.68 2.92
C VAL A 16 10.87 5.43 1.92
N LEU A 17 9.68 4.90 1.58
CA LEU A 17 8.74 5.55 0.66
C LEU A 17 8.29 6.91 1.20
N ILE A 18 7.85 6.97 2.47
CA ILE A 18 7.38 8.23 3.09
C ILE A 18 8.49 9.28 3.09
N LEU A 19 9.73 8.88 3.41
CA LEU A 19 10.87 9.79 3.38
C LEU A 19 11.21 10.23 1.95
N ALA A 20 11.25 9.29 1.00
CA ALA A 20 11.53 9.60 -0.41
C ALA A 20 10.51 10.58 -0.99
N ASN A 21 9.21 10.34 -0.76
CA ASN A 21 8.13 11.22 -1.17
C ASN A 21 8.24 12.60 -0.51
N ARG A 22 8.46 12.64 0.82
CA ARG A 22 8.60 13.90 1.57
C ARG A 22 9.79 14.75 1.12
N PHE A 23 10.90 14.12 0.76
CA PHE A 23 12.12 14.79 0.32
C PHE A 23 12.26 14.87 -1.20
N LEU A 24 11.23 14.47 -1.97
CA LEU A 24 11.18 14.50 -3.43
C LEU A 24 12.37 13.77 -4.09
N VAL A 25 12.66 12.57 -3.57
CA VAL A 25 13.71 11.70 -4.10
C VAL A 25 13.08 10.69 -5.07
N ASP A 26 12.75 11.17 -6.27
CA ASP A 26 11.98 10.43 -7.28
C ASP A 26 12.51 9.02 -7.60
N SER A 27 13.84 8.85 -7.67
CA SER A 27 14.44 7.56 -7.97
C SER A 27 14.16 6.53 -6.89
N VAL A 28 14.21 6.94 -5.62
CA VAL A 28 13.94 6.06 -4.47
C VAL A 28 12.44 5.81 -4.35
N GLU A 29 11.60 6.83 -4.57
CA GLU A 29 10.14 6.66 -4.60
C GLU A 29 9.73 5.60 -5.63
N LYS A 30 10.26 5.68 -6.86
CA LYS A 30 9.99 4.70 -7.92
C LYS A 30 10.43 3.29 -7.54
N CYS A 31 11.63 3.13 -6.95
CA CYS A 31 12.09 1.82 -6.48
C CYS A 31 11.16 1.24 -5.39
N CYS A 32 10.69 2.07 -4.46
CA CYS A 32 9.75 1.63 -3.43
C CYS A 32 8.39 1.23 -4.03
N VAL A 33 7.88 2.00 -4.99
CA VAL A 33 6.63 1.70 -5.68
C VAL A 33 6.72 0.38 -6.45
N GLU A 34 7.81 0.17 -7.19
CA GLU A 34 8.06 -1.08 -7.92
C GLU A 34 8.12 -2.27 -6.96
N PHE A 35 8.92 -2.17 -5.89
CA PHE A 35 8.99 -3.21 -4.85
C PHE A 35 7.62 -3.52 -4.24
N LEU A 36 6.84 -2.49 -3.90
CA LEU A 36 5.50 -2.67 -3.31
C LEU A 36 4.54 -3.38 -4.26
N LEU A 37 4.66 -3.16 -5.56
CA LEU A 37 3.77 -3.76 -6.56
C LEU A 37 4.20 -5.18 -6.95
N THR A 38 5.50 -5.50 -6.96
CA THR A 38 5.98 -6.78 -7.51
C THR A 38 6.51 -7.78 -6.47
N GLU A 39 7.14 -7.32 -5.39
CA GLU A 39 7.86 -8.20 -4.44
C GLU A 39 7.26 -8.22 -3.03
N SER A 40 6.57 -7.17 -2.61
CA SER A 40 6.09 -7.00 -1.23
C SER A 40 4.94 -7.94 -0.86
N ASP A 41 5.01 -8.56 0.33
CA ASP A 41 3.95 -9.38 0.92
C ASP A 41 2.93 -8.54 1.71
N LYS A 42 3.08 -7.21 1.76
CA LYS A 42 2.09 -6.33 2.40
C LYS A 42 0.71 -6.52 1.78
N SER A 43 -0.33 -6.44 2.62
CA SER A 43 -1.71 -6.54 2.14
C SER A 43 -2.04 -5.42 1.15
N ALA A 44 -2.97 -5.70 0.23
CA ALA A 44 -3.43 -4.72 -0.74
C ALA A 44 -3.96 -3.44 -0.06
N ILE A 45 -4.61 -3.56 1.11
CA ILE A 45 -5.08 -2.41 1.89
C ILE A 45 -3.92 -1.58 2.43
N CYS A 46 -2.85 -2.22 2.90
CA CYS A 46 -1.64 -1.50 3.34
C CYS A 46 -1.00 -0.73 2.18
N LYS A 47 -0.85 -1.39 1.03
CA LYS A 47 -0.31 -0.77 -0.19
C LYS A 47 -1.19 0.40 -0.65
N PHE A 48 -2.52 0.25 -0.60
CA PHE A 48 -3.48 1.29 -0.93
C PHE A 48 -3.33 2.51 0.00
N ARG A 49 -3.22 2.28 1.31
CA ARG A 49 -2.99 3.33 2.31
C ARG A 49 -1.67 4.08 2.04
N LEU A 50 -0.61 3.37 1.66
CA LEU A 50 0.68 4.00 1.31
C LEU A 50 0.59 4.87 0.06
N ALA A 51 -0.04 4.36 -0.99
CA ALA A 51 -0.23 5.10 -2.24
C ALA A 51 -1.05 6.37 -2.02
N ASP A 52 -2.10 6.28 -1.22
CA ASP A 52 -2.92 7.43 -0.84
C ASP A 52 -2.14 8.45 0.01
N LEU A 53 -1.47 8.00 1.07
CA LEU A 53 -0.67 8.84 1.97
C LEU A 53 0.41 9.64 1.23
N CYS A 54 1.03 9.03 0.22
CA CYS A 54 2.09 9.66 -0.58
C CYS A 54 1.56 10.37 -1.84
N GLY A 55 0.24 10.35 -2.10
CA GLY A 55 -0.37 10.97 -3.27
C GLY A 55 0.01 10.32 -4.61
N ILE A 56 0.39 9.03 -4.61
CA ILE A 56 0.87 8.30 -5.79
C ILE A 56 -0.32 7.67 -6.53
N VAL A 57 -0.96 8.49 -7.38
CA VAL A 57 -2.23 8.16 -8.06
C VAL A 57 -2.15 6.88 -8.89
N ASP A 58 -1.07 6.69 -9.67
CA ASP A 58 -0.94 5.53 -10.55
C ASP A 58 -0.81 4.22 -9.78
N MET A 59 -0.06 4.24 -8.66
CA MET A 59 0.05 3.09 -7.76
C MET A 59 -1.29 2.78 -7.12
N LYS A 60 -2.00 3.79 -6.61
CA LYS A 60 -3.32 3.63 -5.98
C LYS A 60 -4.32 2.98 -6.94
N LYS A 61 -4.36 3.47 -8.18
CA LYS A 61 -5.22 2.91 -9.23
C LYS A 61 -4.86 1.45 -9.55
N THR A 62 -3.58 1.17 -9.73
CA THR A 62 -3.10 -0.20 -10.02
C THR A 62 -3.52 -1.18 -8.92
N ILE A 63 -3.41 -0.77 -7.65
CA ILE A 63 -3.83 -1.58 -6.51
C ILE A 63 -5.34 -1.80 -6.52
N LEU A 64 -6.14 -0.74 -6.70
CA LEU A 64 -7.59 -0.86 -6.77
C LEU A 64 -8.04 -1.78 -7.90
N ASP A 65 -7.44 -1.67 -9.08
CA ASP A 65 -7.77 -2.51 -10.23
C ASP A 65 -7.45 -3.98 -9.93
N GLY A 66 -6.34 -4.26 -9.24
CA GLY A 66 -5.90 -5.61 -8.86
C GLY A 66 -6.62 -6.25 -7.67
N MET A 67 -7.29 -5.48 -6.81
CA MET A 67 -7.93 -6.01 -5.60
C MET A 67 -9.03 -7.04 -5.91
N THR A 68 -9.03 -8.16 -5.18
CA THR A 68 -10.07 -9.19 -5.24
C THR A 68 -10.91 -9.22 -3.96
N LYS A 69 -11.91 -10.10 -3.89
CA LYS A 69 -12.75 -10.23 -2.68
C LYS A 69 -11.93 -10.67 -1.47
N GLU A 70 -10.92 -11.49 -1.73
CA GLU A 70 -10.02 -12.08 -0.73
C GLU A 70 -9.24 -11.00 0.02
N ASP A 71 -8.89 -9.89 -0.65
CA ASP A 71 -8.22 -8.75 -0.01
C ASP A 71 -9.09 -8.06 1.06
N PHE A 72 -10.42 -8.17 0.94
CA PHE A 72 -11.39 -7.65 1.91
C PHE A 72 -11.83 -8.68 2.93
N LEU A 73 -11.50 -9.97 2.72
CA LEU A 73 -11.88 -11.00 3.67
C LEU A 73 -11.11 -10.79 4.97
N ILE A 74 -11.87 -10.51 6.02
CA ILE A 74 -11.33 -10.40 7.37
C ILE A 74 -11.21 -11.81 7.95
N ALA A 75 -10.27 -12.60 7.42
CA ALA A 75 -10.02 -13.98 7.83
C ALA A 75 -8.56 -14.22 8.21
N GLY A 76 -8.33 -14.97 9.29
CA GLY A 76 -7.00 -15.39 9.73
C GLY A 76 -6.07 -14.22 10.08
N GLU A 77 -4.80 -14.33 9.69
CA GLU A 77 -3.74 -13.34 10.00
C GLU A 77 -4.01 -11.96 9.39
N ASN A 78 -4.75 -11.90 8.28
CA ASN A 78 -5.09 -10.65 7.60
C ASN A 78 -6.16 -9.82 8.32
N TYR A 79 -6.84 -10.38 9.34
CA TYR A 79 -7.87 -9.66 10.09
C TYR A 79 -7.29 -8.41 10.78
N PHE A 80 -6.25 -8.60 11.58
CA PHE A 80 -5.68 -7.53 12.39
C PHE A 80 -4.90 -6.53 11.55
N SER A 81 -4.22 -7.00 10.50
CA SER A 81 -3.50 -6.11 9.58
C SER A 81 -4.50 -5.23 8.83
N ASN A 82 -5.50 -5.81 8.15
CA ASN A 82 -6.48 -5.02 7.40
C ASN A 82 -7.25 -4.05 8.29
N LEU A 83 -7.67 -4.47 9.49
CA LEU A 83 -8.33 -3.57 10.44
C LEU A 83 -7.44 -2.38 10.82
N SER A 84 -6.19 -2.67 11.25
CA SER A 84 -5.20 -1.65 11.62
C SER A 84 -4.91 -0.68 10.47
N GLU A 85 -4.83 -1.19 9.24
CA GLU A 85 -4.62 -0.38 8.05
C GLU A 85 -5.83 0.51 7.74
N THR A 86 -7.06 -0.01 7.87
CA THR A 86 -8.27 0.79 7.66
C THR A 86 -8.48 1.87 8.72
N ASP A 87 -8.00 1.67 9.95
CA ASP A 87 -8.10 2.66 11.02
C ASP A 87 -7.18 3.87 10.79
N LYS A 88 -6.13 3.70 9.99
CA LYS A 88 -5.21 4.79 9.59
C LYS A 88 -5.75 5.63 8.43
N LEU A 89 -6.84 5.19 7.78
CA LEU A 89 -7.43 5.87 6.63
C LEU A 89 -8.46 6.93 7.05
N GLY A 90 -8.56 7.99 6.25
CA GLY A 90 -9.63 8.98 6.36
C GLY A 90 -10.99 8.43 5.90
N ILE A 91 -11.99 9.30 5.89
CA ILE A 91 -13.36 8.90 5.54
C ILE A 91 -13.47 8.59 4.06
N ASP A 92 -12.81 9.39 3.22
CA ASP A 92 -12.95 9.31 1.76
C ASP A 92 -12.26 8.06 1.20
N GLU A 93 -11.08 7.74 1.71
CA GLU A 93 -10.31 6.56 1.34
C GLU A 93 -11.03 5.27 1.76
N ARG A 94 -11.66 5.28 2.95
CA ARG A 94 -12.51 4.17 3.38
C ARG A 94 -13.75 4.02 2.49
N ASN A 95 -14.32 5.11 2.01
CA ASN A 95 -15.45 5.06 1.09
C ASN A 95 -15.04 4.50 -0.28
N GLU A 96 -13.84 4.82 -0.75
CA GLU A 96 -13.28 4.28 -1.99
C GLU A 96 -13.06 2.76 -1.90
N LEU A 97 -12.48 2.27 -0.80
CA LEU A 97 -12.37 0.83 -0.54
C LEU A 97 -13.74 0.15 -0.47
N LYS A 98 -14.72 0.76 0.20
CA LYS A 98 -16.10 0.24 0.26
C LYS A 98 -16.75 0.18 -1.12
N ALA A 99 -16.53 1.18 -1.97
CA ALA A 99 -17.04 1.20 -3.33
C ALA A 99 -16.43 0.05 -4.13
N ARG A 100 -15.11 -0.16 -4.04
CA ARG A 100 -14.42 -1.26 -4.73
C ARG A 100 -14.92 -2.64 -4.30
N HIS A 101 -15.15 -2.83 -3.00
CA HIS A 101 -15.72 -4.07 -2.47
C HIS A 101 -17.11 -4.34 -3.05
N LYS A 102 -17.98 -3.33 -3.15
CA LYS A 102 -19.33 -3.47 -3.73
C LYS A 102 -19.31 -3.81 -5.22
N VAL A 103 -18.41 -3.21 -6.00
CA VAL A 103 -18.28 -3.49 -7.45
C VAL A 103 -17.92 -4.96 -7.72
N GLY A 104 -17.22 -5.63 -6.79
CA GLY A 104 -16.95 -7.07 -6.93
C GLY A 104 -18.13 -8.00 -6.60
N THR A 105 -19.24 -7.50 -6.03
CA THR A 105 -20.35 -8.35 -5.52
C THR A 105 -21.43 -8.71 -6.54
N GLU A 106 -21.35 -8.21 -7.77
CA GLU A 106 -22.20 -8.59 -8.91
C GLU A 106 -21.50 -9.64 -9.81
#